data_AF-A0A495AFC7-F1
#
_entry.id   AF-A0A495AFC7-F1
#
_cell.length_a   1.000
_cell.length_b   1.000
_cell.length_c   1.000
_cell.angle_alpha   90.00
_cell.angle_beta   90.00
_cell.angle_gamma   90.00
#
_symmetry.space_group_name_H-M   'P 1'
#
loop_
_entity.id
_entity.type
_entity.pdbx_description
1 polymer ?
#
loop_
_entity_poly.entity_id
_entity_poly.type
_entity_poly.pdbx_seq_one_letter_code
_entity_poly.pdbx_strand_id
1 'polypeptide(L)'
;GSYIKYGLDPQEDRLKAGERLPQEDWGYDMRDGVLTLAQGEVMAEQTLLTVPGNYPAYYAAIRDALTGHGENPVPAAQAIQVMELIELGIESAKKRATLNLA
;
A
#
# COMPACT_ATOMS: atom_id res chain seq x y z
N GLY A 1 -16.38 11.71 0.72
CA GLY A 1 -15.04 12.30 0.48
C GLY A 1 -14.18 11.31 -0.28
N SER A 2 -13.06 11.77 -0.80
CA SER A 2 -12.12 10.96 -1.59
C SER A 2 -10.68 11.38 -1.28
N TYR A 3 -9.74 10.46 -1.46
CA TYR A 3 -8.32 10.78 -1.51
C TYR A 3 -7.78 10.27 -2.84
N ILE A 4 -7.16 11.16 -3.61
CA ILE A 4 -6.64 10.81 -4.94
C ILE A 4 -5.17 11.19 -4.99
N LYS A 5 -4.32 10.20 -5.29
CA LYS A 5 -2.90 10.38 -5.58
C LYS A 5 -2.62 9.71 -6.93
N TYR A 6 -1.84 10.38 -7.77
CA TYR A 6 -1.47 9.88 -9.08
C TYR A 6 0.00 9.41 -9.12
N GLY A 7 0.29 8.54 -10.09
CA GLY A 7 1.64 8.03 -10.34
C GLY A 7 2.02 6.80 -9.53
N LEU A 8 3.10 6.14 -9.96
CA LEU A 8 3.70 4.99 -9.30
C LEU A 8 4.71 5.41 -8.24
N ASP A 9 4.91 4.59 -7.21
CA ASP A 9 5.97 4.80 -6.22
C ASP A 9 7.37 4.88 -6.89
N PRO A 10 8.21 5.87 -6.54
CA PRO A 10 9.48 6.11 -7.23
C PRO A 10 10.60 5.14 -6.84
N GLN A 11 10.45 4.35 -5.77
CA GLN A 11 11.54 3.53 -5.24
C GLN A 11 11.97 2.44 -6.23
N GLU A 12 11.03 1.83 -6.96
CA GLU A 12 11.37 0.79 -7.94
C GLU A 12 12.23 1.34 -9.07
N ASP A 13 11.88 2.51 -9.60
CA ASP A 13 12.64 3.17 -10.67
C ASP A 13 14.01 3.63 -10.17
N ARG A 14 14.11 4.16 -8.95
CA ARG A 14 15.40 4.49 -8.30
C ARG A 14 16.30 3.26 -8.16
N LEU A 15 15.76 2.12 -7.71
CA LEU A 15 16.50 0.86 -7.62
C LEU A 15 17.00 0.39 -8.99
N LYS A 16 16.15 0.46 -10.03
CA LYS A 16 16.50 0.14 -11.42
C LYS A 16 17.59 1.06 -11.97
N ALA A 17 17.58 2.33 -11.58
CA ALA A 17 18.62 3.31 -11.92
C ALA A 17 19.96 3.08 -11.21
N GLY A 18 20.05 2.08 -10.32
CA GLY A 18 21.27 1.71 -9.63
C GLY A 18 21.46 2.40 -8.28
N GLU A 19 20.48 3.18 -7.82
CA GLU A 19 20.55 3.78 -6.48
C GLU A 19 20.56 2.71 -5.39
N ARG A 20 21.24 3.03 -4.29
CA ARG A 20 21.39 2.14 -3.14
C ARG A 20 21.06 2.88 -1.86
N LEU A 21 20.50 2.14 -0.92
CA LEU A 21 20.18 2.59 0.43
C LEU A 21 21.41 2.54 1.35
N PRO A 22 21.43 3.32 2.45
CA PRO A 22 20.44 4.31 2.84
C PRO A 22 20.60 5.64 2.10
N GLN A 23 19.51 6.37 1.91
CA GLN A 23 19.50 7.76 1.44
C GLN A 23 18.50 8.54 2.29
N GLU A 24 18.81 9.81 2.59
CA GLU A 24 17.98 10.65 3.45
C GLU A 24 16.58 10.89 2.87
N ASP A 25 16.49 11.01 1.55
CA ASP A 25 15.25 11.25 0.80
C ASP A 25 14.62 9.96 0.24
N TRP A 26 15.01 8.78 0.76
CA TRP A 26 14.51 7.52 0.24
C TRP A 26 12.98 7.43 0.36
N GLY A 27 12.34 7.02 -0.73
CA GLY A 27 10.89 6.88 -0.79
C GLY A 27 10.11 8.18 -0.81
N TYR A 28 10.79 9.34 -0.77
CA TYR A 28 10.12 10.61 -0.97
C TYR A 28 9.52 10.68 -2.39
N ASP A 29 8.24 11.04 -2.45
CA ASP A 29 7.50 11.23 -3.69
C ASP A 29 7.06 12.69 -3.78
N MET A 30 7.53 13.39 -4.81
CA MET A 30 7.16 14.78 -5.09
C MET A 30 5.68 14.97 -5.44
N ARG A 31 4.94 13.87 -5.67
CA ARG A 31 3.51 13.90 -5.98
C ARG A 31 2.70 13.68 -4.72
N ASP A 32 2.07 14.75 -4.28
CA ASP A 32 1.13 14.74 -3.16
C ASP A 32 -0.25 14.20 -3.56
N GLY A 33 -1.02 13.78 -2.56
CA GLY A 33 -2.42 13.42 -2.75
C GLY A 33 -3.36 14.59 -2.44
N VAL A 34 -4.54 14.57 -3.05
CA VAL A 34 -5.61 15.53 -2.78
C VAL A 34 -6.70 14.83 -1.98
N LEU A 35 -6.98 15.34 -0.78
CA LEU A 35 -8.08 14.93 0.06
C LEU A 35 -9.28 15.86 -0.18
N THR A 36 -10.42 15.29 -0.55
CA THR A 36 -11.69 15.99 -0.73
C THR A 36 -12.67 15.58 0.38
N LEU A 37 -13.07 16.52 1.22
CA LEU A 37 -14.01 16.31 2.32
C LEU A 37 -15.24 17.21 2.18
N ALA A 38 -16.39 16.72 2.67
CA ALA A 38 -17.57 17.56 2.79
C ALA A 38 -17.41 18.51 3.98
N GLN A 39 -17.63 19.80 3.74
CA GLN A 39 -17.70 20.85 4.75
C GLN A 39 -19.08 21.53 4.60
N GLY A 40 -20.08 20.97 5.27
CA GLY A 40 -21.48 21.34 5.03
C GLY A 40 -21.93 20.91 3.64
N GLU A 41 -22.42 21.87 2.85
CA GLU A 41 -22.87 21.65 1.46
C GLU A 41 -21.75 21.76 0.41
N VAL A 42 -20.54 22.14 0.82
CA VAL A 42 -19.40 22.34 -0.08
C VAL A 42 -18.41 21.18 0.04
N MET A 43 -17.80 20.79 -1.08
CA MET A 43 -16.65 19.89 -1.09
C MET A 43 -15.37 20.73 -1.04
N ALA A 44 -14.57 20.56 0.00
CA ALA A 44 -13.29 21.25 0.17
C ALA A 44 -12.15 20.30 -0.17
N GLU A 45 -11.15 20.80 -0.90
CA GLU A 45 -9.95 20.07 -1.28
C GLU A 45 -8.74 20.54 -0.46
N GLN A 46 -7.89 19.59 -0.10
CA GLN A 46 -6.64 19.83 0.60
C GLN A 46 -5.54 18.95 0.01
N THR A 47 -4.42 19.56 -0.38
CA THR A 47 -3.21 18.82 -0.73
C THR A 47 -2.54 18.30 0.55
N LEU A 48 -2.23 17.00 0.57
CA LEU A 48 -1.55 16.33 1.67
C LEU A 48 -0.24 15.74 1.18
N LEU A 49 0.83 16.04 1.93
CA LEU A 49 2.16 15.50 1.68
C LEU A 49 2.12 13.97 1.68
N THR A 50 2.71 13.36 0.65
CA THR A 50 2.87 11.91 0.60
C THR A 50 3.90 11.47 1.65
N VAL A 51 3.52 10.52 2.51
CA VAL A 51 4.46 9.87 3.43
C VAL A 51 5.49 9.09 2.61
N PRO A 52 6.80 9.25 2.87
CA PRO A 52 7.83 8.50 2.15
C PRO A 52 7.62 6.99 2.22
N GLY A 53 7.73 6.33 1.07
CA GLY A 53 7.69 4.88 0.98
C GLY A 53 8.90 4.21 1.66
N ASN A 54 8.72 2.98 2.14
CA ASN A 54 9.78 2.28 2.86
C ASN A 54 9.78 0.77 2.55
N TYR A 55 10.04 0.40 1.30
CA TYR A 55 10.25 -1.01 0.94
C TYR A 55 11.33 -1.72 1.79
N PRO A 56 12.42 -1.06 2.22
CA PRO A 56 13.41 -1.68 3.10
C PRO A 56 12.85 -2.18 4.43
N ALA A 57 11.79 -1.57 4.96
CA ALA A 57 11.17 -2.02 6.20
C ALA A 57 10.67 -3.47 6.13
N TYR A 58 10.17 -3.90 4.97
CA TYR A 58 9.75 -5.30 4.79
C TYR A 58 10.93 -6.26 4.99
N TYR A 59 12.06 -6.00 4.35
CA TYR A 59 13.24 -6.85 4.46
C TYR A 59 13.90 -6.76 5.85
N ALA A 60 13.89 -5.60 6.48
CA ALA A 60 14.33 -5.44 7.86
C ALA A 60 13.49 -6.31 8.81
N ALA A 61 12.16 -6.27 8.68
CA ALA A 61 11.27 -7.10 9.48
C ALA A 61 11.41 -8.60 9.18
N ILE A 62 11.68 -9.00 7.92
CA ILE A 62 12.01 -10.39 7.58
C ILE A 62 13.30 -10.83 8.26
N ARG A 63 14.36 -10.02 8.22
CA ARG A 63 15.62 -10.30 8.94
C ARG A 63 15.35 -10.49 10.43
N ASP A 64 14.56 -9.61 11.02
CA ASP A 64 14.26 -9.66 12.45
C ASP A 64 13.46 -10.93 12.80
N ALA A 65 12.44 -11.28 12.02
CA ALA A 65 11.69 -12.53 12.17
C ALA A 65 12.59 -13.78 12.04
N LEU A 66 13.49 -13.82 11.04
CA LEU A 66 14.42 -14.93 10.84
C LEU A 66 15.44 -15.09 11.98
N THR A 67 15.75 -14.01 12.69
CA THR A 67 16.66 -14.02 13.84
C THR A 67 15.94 -14.17 15.18
N GLY A 68 14.62 -14.39 15.16
CA GLY A 68 13.81 -14.56 16.37
C GLY A 68 13.40 -13.26 17.07
N HIS A 69 13.60 -12.11 16.43
CA HIS A 69 13.23 -10.79 16.94
C HIS A 69 11.94 -10.31 16.25
N GLY A 70 10.79 -10.74 16.77
CA GLY A 70 9.48 -10.34 16.23
C GLY A 70 8.88 -11.34 15.25
N GLU A 71 7.73 -10.98 14.68
CA GLU A 71 6.93 -11.84 13.82
C GLU A 71 7.22 -11.60 12.34
N ASN A 72 6.85 -12.57 11.50
CA ASN A 72 6.88 -12.38 10.05
C ASN A 72 5.98 -11.18 9.68
N PRO A 73 6.49 -10.14 8.99
CA PRO A 73 5.71 -8.94 8.65
C PRO A 73 4.51 -9.20 7.76
N VAL A 74 4.54 -10.27 6.95
CA VAL A 74 3.41 -10.72 6.13
C VAL A 74 3.33 -12.25 6.21
N PRO A 75 2.64 -12.80 7.22
CA PRO A 75 2.45 -14.24 7.36
C PRO A 75 1.70 -14.85 6.17
N ALA A 76 2.02 -16.11 5.82
CA ALA A 76 1.38 -16.81 4.71
C ALA A 76 -0.16 -16.88 4.84
N ALA A 77 -0.68 -16.97 6.06
CA ALA A 77 -2.12 -16.96 6.31
C ALA A 77 -2.82 -15.70 5.79
N GLN A 78 -2.17 -14.52 5.88
CA GLN A 78 -2.73 -13.28 5.34
C GLN A 78 -2.75 -13.30 3.81
N ALA A 79 -1.73 -13.87 3.16
CA ALA A 79 -1.71 -14.03 1.72
C ALA A 79 -2.82 -14.99 1.24
N ILE A 80 -3.09 -16.06 1.99
CA ILE A 80 -4.19 -17.00 1.71
C ILE A 80 -5.54 -16.28 1.76
N GLN A 81 -5.78 -15.46 2.78
CA GLN A 81 -7.02 -14.67 2.89
C GLN A 81 -7.20 -13.74 1.69
N VAL A 82 -6.13 -13.12 1.19
CA VAL A 82 -6.20 -12.30 -0.03
C VAL A 82 -6.56 -13.15 -1.25
N MET A 83 -5.99 -14.36 -1.39
CA MET A 83 -6.33 -15.28 -2.47
C MET A 83 -7.81 -15.71 -2.41
N GLU A 84 -8.32 -16.05 -1.23
CA GLU A 84 -9.74 -16.38 -1.02
C GLU A 84 -10.66 -15.23 -1.43
N LEU A 85 -10.30 -13.98 -1.09
CA LEU A 85 -11.06 -12.79 -1.49
C LEU A 85 -11.06 -12.58 -3.01
N ILE A 86 -9.94 -12.82 -3.68
CA ILE A 86 -9.85 -12.74 -5.15
C ILE A 86 -10.77 -13.78 -5.79
N GLU A 87 -10.73 -15.03 -5.30
CA GLU A 87 -11.61 -16.10 -5.79
C GLU A 87 -13.09 -15.78 -5.54
N LEU A 88 -13.43 -15.27 -4.36
CA LEU A 88 -14.79 -14.85 -4.03
C LEU A 88 -15.27 -13.71 -4.94
N GLY A 89 -14.38 -12.77 -5.27
CA GLY A 89 -14.67 -11.69 -6.22
C GLY A 89 -15.00 -12.21 -7.62
N ILE A 90 -14.25 -13.21 -8.10
CA ILE A 90 -14.51 -13.89 -9.38
C ILE A 90 -15.87 -14.60 -9.34
N GLU A 91 -16.19 -15.33 -8.27
CA GLU A 91 -17.46 -16.03 -8.12
C GLU A 91 -18.65 -15.07 -7.97
N SER A 92 -18.48 -13.98 -7.24
CA SER A 92 -19.46 -12.91 -7.10
C SER A 92 -19.81 -12.31 -8.46
N ALA A 93 -18.80 -12.00 -9.29
CA ALA A 93 -19.01 -11.47 -10.63
C ALA A 93 -19.76 -12.45 -11.55
N LYS A 94 -19.41 -13.75 -11.51
CA LYS A 94 -20.10 -14.80 -12.28
C LYS A 94 -21.58 -14.92 -11.89
N LYS A 95 -21.87 -14.85 -10.58
CA LYS A 95 -23.23 -14.99 -10.05
C LYS A 95 -24.03 -13.69 -10.05
N ARG A 96 -23.38 -12.54 -10.30
CA ARG A 96 -23.95 -11.20 -10.14
C ARG A 96 -24.62 -11.00 -8.78
N ALA A 97 -24.00 -11.55 -7.74
CA ALA A 97 -24.55 -11.57 -6.39
C ALA A 97 -23.44 -11.41 -5.37
N THR A 98 -23.72 -10.68 -4.29
CA THR A 98 -22.83 -10.59 -3.13
C THR A 98 -22.68 -11.97 -2.49
N LEU A 99 -21.43 -12.36 -2.21
CA LEU A 99 -21.08 -13.58 -1.49
C LEU A 99 -20.47 -13.23 -0.14
N ASN A 100 -20.73 -14.04 0.87
CA ASN A 100 -20.14 -13.86 2.20
C ASN A 100 -18.84 -14.66 2.29
N LEU A 101 -17.88 -14.16 3.07
CA LEU A 101 -16.79 -14.99 3.55
C LEU A 101 -17.35 -16.05 4.50
N ALA A 102 -16.81 -17.26 4.40
CA ALA A 102 -17.12 -18.37 5.30
C ALA A 102 -16.45 -18.16 6.67
#